data_AF-A0A3A4V974-F1
#
_entry.id   AF-A0A3A4V974-F1
#
_cell.length_a   1.000
_cell.length_b   1.000
_cell.length_c   1.000
_cell.angle_alpha   90.00
_cell.angle_beta   90.00
_cell.angle_gamma   90.00
#
_symmetry.space_group_name_H-M   'P 1'
#
loop_
_entity.id
_entity.type
_entity.pdbx_description
1 polymer ?
#
loop_
_entity_poly.entity_id
_entity_poly.type
_entity_poly.pdbx_seq_one_letter_code
_entity_poly.pdbx_strand_id
1 'polypeptide(L)'
;MGRYAFVVVVIALVLFAAIFVWYSQGGIASKYSSTNTPGGVLTRENEAYARAQTLSRAGNHEEAIAAYNEALVQAADYVQEAQIRFNIAATKYRQGDAIGAVRDFKELAEDKNNIPVLRAYAVQWIADINNAGNPEAAREVFSSSPYSEFVVPGDIALTNRKLAEYGSSIYPLGLLEMYIAIWYAEKLTETPPPQEAASYVPIIKQKMDNAEKDIERTKDDANGRGSTPHILQYEARVKAALAIAGAGSAQDAEYQFKRAFEAVAAYGLPAWYDDHPRLNYAIFLMRMYGNDRKSDIHATLSPIYENPVYKTAPIVSYLKNIAAGGPIDPKKKQYIGQLANYDTGWKTYLISLGWKESDFK
;
A
#
# COMPACT_ATOMS: atom_id res chain seq x y z
N MET A 1 -45.30 -4.08 46.35
CA MET A 1 -43.86 -4.37 46.49
C MET A 1 -43.19 -4.92 45.22
N GLY A 2 -43.91 -5.54 44.27
CA GLY A 2 -43.28 -6.18 43.09
C GLY A 2 -42.60 -5.26 42.05
N ARG A 3 -43.09 -4.02 41.84
CA ARG A 3 -42.53 -3.12 40.81
C ARG A 3 -41.17 -2.53 41.17
N TYR A 4 -40.94 -2.22 42.44
CA TYR A 4 -39.65 -1.67 42.91
C TYR A 4 -38.54 -2.73 42.87
N ALA A 5 -38.83 -3.96 43.27
CA ALA A 5 -37.86 -5.06 43.20
C ALA A 5 -37.43 -5.36 41.75
N PHE A 6 -38.37 -5.32 40.80
CA PHE A 6 -38.07 -5.53 39.39
C PHE A 6 -37.15 -4.44 38.81
N VAL A 7 -37.42 -3.16 39.11
CA VAL A 7 -36.58 -2.04 38.63
C VAL A 7 -35.16 -2.13 39.20
N VAL A 8 -35.00 -2.49 40.47
CA VAL A 8 -33.67 -2.63 41.09
C VAL A 8 -32.88 -3.79 40.48
N VAL A 9 -33.52 -4.93 40.18
CA VAL A 9 -32.85 -6.07 39.52
C VAL A 9 -32.42 -5.72 38.10
N VAL A 10 -33.26 -5.03 37.32
CA VAL A 10 -32.91 -4.60 35.97
C VAL A 10 -31.74 -3.62 35.99
N ILE A 11 -31.74 -2.65 36.91
CA ILE A 11 -30.63 -1.69 37.06
C ILE A 11 -29.34 -2.43 37.47
N ALA A 12 -29.40 -3.39 38.39
CA ALA A 12 -28.24 -4.16 38.81
C ALA A 12 -27.65 -5.01 37.66
N LEU A 13 -28.51 -5.63 36.83
CA LEU A 13 -28.06 -6.40 35.66
C LEU A 13 -27.42 -5.51 34.59
N VAL A 14 -27.98 -4.33 34.33
CA VAL A 14 -27.41 -3.36 33.39
C VAL A 14 -26.06 -2.85 33.89
N LEU A 15 -25.95 -2.52 35.18
CA LEU A 15 -24.69 -2.09 35.78
C LEU A 15 -23.64 -3.20 35.76
N PHE A 16 -24.02 -4.44 36.08
CA PHE A 16 -23.12 -5.58 36.00
C PHE A 16 -22.63 -5.84 34.57
N ALA A 17 -23.53 -5.78 33.57
CA ALA A 17 -23.16 -5.92 32.18
C ALA A 17 -22.23 -4.78 31.72
N ALA A 18 -22.49 -3.53 32.13
CA ALA A 18 -21.64 -2.39 31.80
C ALA A 18 -20.25 -2.49 32.45
N ILE A 19 -20.18 -2.90 33.72
CA ILE A 19 -18.91 -3.11 34.44
C ILE A 19 -18.13 -4.27 33.80
N PHE A 20 -18.82 -5.37 33.45
CA PHE A 20 -18.20 -6.52 32.78
C PHE A 20 -17.62 -6.14 31.40
N VAL A 21 -18.37 -5.38 30.59
CA VAL A 21 -17.89 -4.86 29.30
C VAL A 21 -16.71 -3.91 29.48
N TRP A 22 -16.75 -3.03 30.49
CA TRP A 22 -15.64 -2.11 30.76
C TRP A 22 -14.37 -2.84 31.21
N TYR A 23 -14.49 -3.82 32.11
CA TYR A 23 -13.37 -4.65 32.55
C TYR A 23 -12.80 -5.52 31.44
N SER A 24 -13.64 -6.12 30.60
CA SER A 24 -13.18 -6.96 29.49
C SER A 24 -12.46 -6.13 28.42
N GLN A 25 -12.94 -4.92 28.12
CA GLN A 25 -12.25 -4.00 27.20
C GLN A 25 -10.93 -3.46 27.78
N GLY A 26 -10.88 -3.16 29.08
CA GLY A 26 -9.65 -2.70 29.74
C GLY A 26 -8.52 -3.73 29.73
N GLY A 27 -8.84 -5.01 29.90
CA GLY A 27 -7.86 -6.10 29.80
C GLY A 27 -7.26 -6.24 28.41
N ILE A 28 -8.08 -6.12 27.36
CA ILE A 28 -7.66 -6.21 25.96
C ILE A 28 -6.71 -5.06 25.59
N ALA A 29 -7.02 -3.83 25.99
CA ALA A 29 -6.16 -2.67 25.73
C ALA A 29 -4.77 -2.80 26.38
N SER A 30 -4.67 -3.51 27.52
CA SER A 30 -3.39 -3.76 28.19
C SER A 30 -2.54 -4.85 27.53
N LYS A 31 -3.19 -5.77 26.77
CA LYS A 31 -2.51 -6.89 26.10
C LYS A 31 -1.80 -6.44 24.83
N TYR A 32 -2.37 -5.50 24.07
CA TYR A 32 -1.86 -5.09 22.76
C TYR A 32 -1.20 -3.72 22.80
N SER A 33 -0.03 -3.59 22.18
CA SER A 33 0.70 -2.32 22.06
C SER A 33 1.43 -2.22 20.71
N SER A 34 2.13 -1.11 20.47
CA SER A 34 2.98 -0.95 19.28
C SER A 34 4.10 -2.00 19.20
N THR A 35 4.62 -2.45 20.34
CA THR A 35 5.65 -3.49 20.43
C THR A 35 5.09 -4.88 20.73
N ASN A 36 3.81 -4.96 21.12
CA ASN A 36 3.10 -6.20 21.36
C ASN A 36 1.87 -6.33 20.46
N THR A 37 2.10 -6.39 19.15
CA THR A 37 1.03 -6.41 18.15
C THR A 37 0.22 -7.71 18.21
N PRO A 38 -1.05 -7.73 17.76
CA PRO A 38 -1.87 -8.94 17.73
C PRO A 38 -1.18 -10.12 17.04
N GLY A 39 -0.52 -9.87 15.91
CA GLY A 39 0.26 -10.89 15.21
C GLY A 39 1.41 -11.43 16.06
N GLY A 40 2.17 -10.57 16.75
CA GLY A 40 3.27 -11.00 17.61
C GLY A 40 2.83 -11.80 18.84
N VAL A 41 1.70 -11.40 19.45
CA VAL A 41 1.04 -12.16 20.52
C VAL A 41 0.63 -13.55 20.02
N LEU A 42 -0.09 -13.61 18.91
CA LEU A 42 -0.55 -14.87 18.32
C LEU A 42 0.61 -15.81 17.96
N THR A 43 1.70 -15.29 17.38
CA THR A 43 2.88 -16.11 17.07
C THR A 43 3.49 -16.77 18.32
N ARG A 44 3.39 -16.16 19.50
CA ARG A 44 3.93 -16.72 20.75
C ARG A 44 2.93 -17.59 21.51
N GLU A 45 1.65 -17.26 21.47
CA GLU A 45 0.61 -17.88 22.30
C GLU A 45 -0.25 -18.91 21.57
N ASN A 46 -0.25 -18.93 20.23
CA ASN A 46 -1.07 -19.82 19.42
C ASN A 46 -0.20 -20.61 18.43
N GLU A 47 0.09 -21.87 18.76
CA GLU A 47 0.98 -22.73 17.97
C GLU A 47 0.48 -22.95 16.53
N ALA A 48 -0.83 -23.14 16.36
CA ALA A 48 -1.44 -23.31 15.05
C ALA A 48 -1.25 -22.06 14.17
N TYR A 49 -1.35 -20.86 14.76
CA TYR A 49 -1.07 -19.60 14.06
C TYR A 49 0.40 -19.48 13.65
N ALA A 50 1.34 -19.79 14.54
CA ALA A 50 2.78 -19.75 14.23
C ALA A 50 3.14 -20.72 13.09
N ARG A 51 2.55 -21.92 13.11
CA ARG A 51 2.69 -22.92 12.04
C ARG A 51 2.09 -22.40 10.72
N ALA A 52 0.90 -21.81 10.77
CA ALA A 52 0.23 -21.23 9.60
C ALA A 52 1.06 -20.12 8.93
N GLN A 53 1.71 -19.25 9.72
CA GLN A 53 2.62 -18.24 9.19
C GLN A 53 3.81 -18.84 8.45
N THR A 54 4.39 -19.91 8.99
CA THR A 54 5.50 -20.63 8.37
C THR A 54 5.07 -21.25 7.03
N LEU A 55 3.93 -21.94 7.01
CA LEU A 55 3.35 -22.53 5.80
C LEU A 55 3.03 -21.49 4.73
N SER A 56 2.41 -20.36 5.13
CA SER A 56 2.06 -19.26 4.22
C SER A 56 3.30 -18.66 3.56
N ARG A 57 4.39 -18.45 4.32
CA ARG A 57 5.68 -17.97 3.80
C ARG A 57 6.39 -18.97 2.90
N ALA A 58 6.18 -20.26 3.12
CA ALA A 58 6.72 -21.33 2.29
C ALA A 58 5.94 -21.55 0.97
N GLY A 59 4.80 -20.87 0.79
CA GLY A 59 3.93 -21.05 -0.39
C GLY A 59 2.89 -22.18 -0.25
N ASN A 60 2.83 -22.84 0.90
CA ASN A 60 1.88 -23.93 1.18
C ASN A 60 0.54 -23.33 1.63
N HIS A 61 -0.14 -22.66 0.70
CA HIS A 61 -1.29 -21.80 1.01
C HIS A 61 -2.50 -22.57 1.53
N GLU A 62 -2.77 -23.76 1.02
CA GLU A 62 -3.91 -24.59 1.46
C GLU A 62 -3.71 -25.07 2.90
N GLU A 63 -2.54 -25.64 3.22
CA GLU A 63 -2.21 -26.07 4.57
C GLU A 63 -2.11 -24.90 5.54
N ALA A 64 -1.64 -23.73 5.07
CA ALA A 64 -1.64 -22.52 5.87
C ALA A 64 -3.06 -22.08 6.26
N ILE A 65 -4.02 -22.09 5.33
CA ILE A 65 -5.42 -21.76 5.61
C ILE A 65 -6.02 -22.78 6.60
N ALA A 66 -5.74 -24.08 6.42
CA ALA A 66 -6.19 -25.10 7.38
C ALA A 66 -5.63 -24.84 8.80
N ALA A 67 -4.35 -24.52 8.91
CA ALA A 67 -3.72 -24.20 10.20
C ALA A 67 -4.25 -22.88 10.80
N TYR A 68 -4.55 -21.86 9.99
CA TYR A 68 -5.21 -20.65 10.49
C TYR A 68 -6.63 -20.93 10.99
N ASN A 69 -7.39 -21.81 10.34
CA ASN A 69 -8.72 -22.20 10.82
C ASN A 69 -8.64 -22.94 12.17
N GLU A 70 -7.63 -23.79 12.37
CA GLU A 70 -7.36 -24.38 13.69
C GLU A 70 -7.01 -23.30 14.73
N ALA A 71 -6.17 -22.34 14.36
CA ALA A 71 -5.81 -21.22 15.22
C ALA A 71 -7.03 -20.37 15.62
N LEU A 72 -7.99 -20.20 14.70
CA LEU A 72 -9.21 -19.42 14.90
C LEU A 72 -10.09 -20.01 16.02
N VAL A 73 -10.17 -21.33 16.12
CA VAL A 73 -10.89 -22.02 17.21
C VAL A 73 -10.27 -21.74 18.58
N GLN A 74 -8.97 -21.44 18.60
CA GLN A 74 -8.19 -21.16 19.81
C GLN A 74 -8.02 -19.66 20.09
N ALA A 75 -8.68 -18.77 19.32
CA ALA A 75 -8.57 -17.33 19.52
C ALA A 75 -9.12 -16.94 20.91
N ALA A 76 -8.30 -16.23 21.70
CA ALA A 76 -8.66 -15.87 23.06
C ALA A 76 -9.57 -14.65 23.16
N ASP A 77 -9.59 -13.81 22.12
CA ASP A 77 -10.37 -12.59 22.03
C ASP A 77 -10.66 -12.21 20.57
N TYR A 78 -11.54 -11.21 20.39
CA TYR A 78 -11.96 -10.76 19.05
C TYR A 78 -10.82 -10.12 18.24
N VAL A 79 -9.77 -9.60 18.88
CA VAL A 79 -8.62 -9.00 18.18
C VAL A 79 -7.78 -10.09 17.54
N GLN A 80 -7.57 -11.19 18.26
CA GLN A 80 -6.93 -12.40 17.72
C GLN A 80 -7.76 -12.99 16.58
N GLU A 81 -9.07 -13.13 16.77
CA GLU A 81 -9.99 -13.64 15.75
C GLU A 81 -9.87 -12.84 14.44
N ALA A 82 -9.97 -11.50 14.53
CA ALA A 82 -9.83 -10.60 13.40
C ALA A 82 -8.46 -10.71 12.73
N GLN A 83 -7.38 -10.80 13.51
CA GLN A 83 -6.02 -10.93 12.98
C GLN A 83 -5.81 -12.28 12.26
N ILE A 84 -6.40 -13.36 12.75
CA ILE A 84 -6.35 -14.68 12.09
C ILE A 84 -7.12 -14.62 10.77
N ARG A 85 -8.36 -14.11 10.79
CA ARG A 85 -9.18 -13.92 9.57
C ARG A 85 -8.49 -13.04 8.54
N PHE A 86 -7.81 -11.98 8.96
CA PHE A 86 -6.99 -11.15 8.08
C PHE A 86 -5.89 -11.94 7.38
N ASN A 87 -5.18 -12.82 8.09
CA ASN A 87 -4.13 -13.65 7.48
C ASN A 87 -4.69 -14.75 6.58
N ILE A 88 -5.89 -15.25 6.85
CA ILE A 88 -6.62 -16.16 5.95
C ILE A 88 -6.90 -15.44 4.62
N ALA A 89 -7.48 -14.23 4.68
CA ALA A 89 -7.78 -13.42 3.50
C ALA A 89 -6.51 -13.12 2.67
N ALA A 90 -5.42 -12.71 3.34
CA ALA A 90 -4.14 -12.47 2.67
C ALA A 90 -3.57 -13.75 2.04
N THR A 91 -3.76 -14.91 2.67
CA THR A 91 -3.30 -16.20 2.14
C THR A 91 -4.15 -16.66 0.94
N LYS A 92 -5.47 -16.44 0.96
CA LYS A 92 -6.36 -16.67 -0.20
C LYS A 92 -5.89 -15.87 -1.42
N TYR A 93 -5.57 -14.59 -1.24
CA TYR A 93 -5.05 -13.76 -2.33
C TYR A 93 -3.75 -14.33 -2.91
N ARG A 94 -2.80 -14.75 -2.06
CA ARG A 94 -1.54 -15.38 -2.50
C ARG A 94 -1.75 -16.71 -3.21
N GLN A 95 -2.80 -17.46 -2.85
CA GLN A 95 -3.24 -18.67 -3.54
C GLN A 95 -3.91 -18.39 -4.89
N GLY A 96 -4.19 -17.12 -5.22
CA GLY A 96 -4.86 -16.71 -6.45
C GLY A 96 -6.36 -16.46 -6.32
N ASP A 97 -6.96 -16.65 -5.13
CA ASP A 97 -8.36 -16.33 -4.87
C ASP A 97 -8.53 -14.85 -4.48
N ALA A 98 -8.38 -13.97 -5.47
CA ALA A 98 -8.50 -12.53 -5.26
C ALA A 98 -9.94 -12.10 -4.89
N ILE A 99 -10.96 -12.77 -5.45
CA ILE A 99 -12.37 -12.45 -5.18
C ILE A 99 -12.73 -12.82 -3.74
N GLY A 100 -12.39 -14.03 -3.30
CA GLY A 100 -12.63 -14.47 -1.92
C GLY A 100 -11.86 -13.64 -0.91
N ALA A 101 -10.61 -13.26 -1.20
CA ALA A 101 -9.84 -12.36 -0.36
C ALA A 101 -10.50 -10.98 -0.21
N VAL A 102 -10.99 -10.38 -1.30
CA VAL A 102 -11.69 -9.08 -1.25
C VAL A 102 -12.92 -9.16 -0.34
N ARG A 103 -13.73 -10.21 -0.44
CA ARG A 103 -14.91 -10.40 0.42
C ARG A 103 -14.54 -10.46 1.89
N ASP A 104 -13.56 -11.28 2.25
CA ASP A 104 -13.09 -11.39 3.63
C ASP A 104 -12.53 -10.06 4.15
N PHE A 105 -11.76 -9.31 3.33
CA PHE A 105 -11.25 -8.00 3.72
C PHE A 105 -12.36 -6.96 3.89
N LYS A 106 -13.43 -6.99 3.08
CA LYS A 106 -14.58 -6.10 3.24
C LYS A 106 -15.25 -6.32 4.58
N GLU A 107 -15.52 -7.58 4.93
CA GLU A 107 -16.10 -7.95 6.23
C GLU A 107 -15.25 -7.43 7.39
N LEU A 108 -13.93 -7.61 7.30
CA LEU A 108 -13.00 -7.13 8.32
C LEU A 108 -12.98 -5.60 8.45
N ALA A 109 -13.02 -4.87 7.33
CA ALA A 109 -13.01 -3.41 7.31
C ALA A 109 -14.33 -2.80 7.83
N GLU A 110 -15.46 -3.46 7.56
CA GLU A 110 -16.79 -2.98 7.93
C GLU A 110 -17.19 -3.32 9.37
N ASP A 111 -16.65 -4.39 9.95
CA ASP A 111 -16.90 -4.74 11.35
C ASP A 111 -16.29 -3.71 12.30
N LYS A 112 -17.17 -2.91 12.93
CA LYS A 112 -16.80 -1.83 13.85
C LYS A 112 -16.24 -2.33 15.18
N ASN A 113 -16.37 -3.62 15.49
CA ASN A 113 -15.75 -4.23 16.67
C ASN A 113 -14.25 -4.44 16.46
N ASN A 114 -13.79 -4.56 15.22
CA ASN A 114 -12.37 -4.68 14.91
C ASN A 114 -11.61 -3.39 15.22
N ILE A 115 -10.34 -3.54 15.64
CA ILE A 115 -9.48 -2.39 15.92
C ILE A 115 -9.26 -1.55 14.63
N PRO A 116 -9.28 -0.20 14.71
CA PRO A 116 -9.22 0.65 13.52
C PRO A 116 -8.03 0.37 12.59
N VAL A 117 -6.84 0.10 13.15
CA VAL A 117 -5.65 -0.19 12.35
C VAL A 117 -5.79 -1.44 11.48
N LEU A 118 -6.42 -2.51 12.00
CA LEU A 118 -6.66 -3.74 11.24
C LEU A 118 -7.68 -3.51 10.13
N ARG A 119 -8.75 -2.76 10.45
CA ARG A 119 -9.77 -2.37 9.47
C ARG A 119 -9.17 -1.58 8.32
N ALA A 120 -8.29 -0.61 8.62
CA ALA A 120 -7.57 0.14 7.59
C ALA A 120 -6.61 -0.74 6.77
N TYR A 121 -5.92 -1.70 7.40
CA TYR A 121 -5.08 -2.64 6.67
C TYR A 121 -5.91 -3.49 5.70
N ALA A 122 -7.12 -3.89 6.08
CA ALA A 122 -8.01 -4.62 5.19
C ALA A 122 -8.39 -3.78 3.96
N VAL A 123 -8.68 -2.48 4.13
CA VAL A 123 -8.88 -1.54 3.01
C VAL A 123 -7.62 -1.36 2.17
N GLN A 124 -6.44 -1.32 2.79
CA GLN A 124 -5.16 -1.27 2.06
C GLN A 124 -4.97 -2.49 1.16
N TRP A 125 -5.25 -3.70 1.67
CA TRP A 125 -5.20 -4.92 0.84
C TRP A 125 -6.24 -4.90 -0.29
N ILE A 126 -7.45 -4.39 -0.04
CA ILE A 126 -8.45 -4.19 -1.09
C ILE A 126 -7.91 -3.24 -2.18
N ALA A 127 -7.23 -2.15 -1.80
CA ALA A 127 -6.60 -1.23 -2.73
C ALA A 127 -5.46 -1.89 -3.52
N ASP A 128 -4.62 -2.70 -2.86
CA ASP A 128 -3.52 -3.43 -3.49
C ASP A 128 -4.04 -4.45 -4.52
N ILE A 129 -5.07 -5.21 -4.17
CA ILE A 129 -5.72 -6.18 -5.07
C ILE A 129 -6.32 -5.48 -6.29
N ASN A 130 -6.99 -4.34 -6.09
CA ASN A 130 -7.53 -3.55 -7.18
C ASN A 130 -6.42 -2.97 -8.09
N ASN A 131 -5.33 -2.47 -7.49
CA ASN A 131 -4.18 -1.94 -8.21
C ASN A 131 -3.40 -3.00 -8.99
N ALA A 132 -3.52 -4.29 -8.62
CA ALA A 132 -2.95 -5.40 -9.38
C ALA A 132 -3.62 -5.60 -10.76
N GLY A 133 -4.74 -4.91 -11.02
CA GLY A 133 -5.34 -4.82 -12.36
C GLY A 133 -6.16 -6.05 -12.77
N ASN A 134 -6.56 -6.91 -11.82
CA ASN A 134 -7.49 -8.00 -12.10
C ASN A 134 -8.93 -7.43 -12.25
N PRO A 135 -9.56 -7.49 -13.45
CA PRO A 135 -10.87 -6.89 -13.66
C PRO A 135 -12.00 -7.54 -12.86
N GLU A 136 -11.89 -8.83 -12.53
CA GLU A 136 -12.91 -9.53 -11.73
C GLU A 136 -12.82 -9.13 -10.27
N ALA A 137 -11.60 -9.04 -9.73
CA ALA A 137 -11.37 -8.55 -8.39
C ALA A 137 -11.82 -7.08 -8.27
N ALA A 138 -11.50 -6.23 -9.25
CA ALA A 138 -11.98 -4.84 -9.26
C ALA A 138 -13.51 -4.74 -9.25
N ARG A 139 -14.21 -5.58 -10.02
CA ARG A 139 -15.68 -5.67 -9.97
C ARG A 139 -16.18 -6.08 -8.58
N GLU A 140 -15.52 -7.03 -7.93
CA GLU A 140 -15.87 -7.45 -6.57
C GLU A 140 -15.59 -6.33 -5.55
N VAL A 141 -14.50 -5.58 -5.67
CA VAL A 141 -14.19 -4.44 -4.78
C VAL A 141 -15.32 -3.44 -4.79
N PHE A 142 -15.83 -3.08 -5.97
CA PHE A 142 -16.85 -2.03 -6.10
C PHE A 142 -18.28 -2.55 -6.21
N SER A 143 -18.54 -3.81 -5.86
CA SER A 143 -19.86 -4.47 -5.97
C SER A 143 -20.91 -4.00 -4.95
N SER A 144 -20.50 -3.37 -3.85
CA SER A 144 -21.35 -3.07 -2.70
C SER A 144 -20.99 -1.73 -2.04
N SER A 145 -21.95 -1.09 -1.36
CA SER A 145 -21.68 0.05 -0.49
C SER A 145 -20.79 -0.38 0.70
N PRO A 146 -19.88 0.48 1.22
CA PRO A 146 -19.63 1.85 0.75
C PRO A 146 -18.75 1.92 -0.51
N TYR A 147 -18.13 0.81 -0.93
CA TYR A 147 -17.14 0.80 -2.01
C TYR A 147 -17.69 1.26 -3.37
N SER A 148 -18.91 0.87 -3.73
CA SER A 148 -19.55 1.26 -4.99
C SER A 148 -19.67 2.78 -5.15
N GLU A 149 -19.74 3.54 -4.05
CA GLU A 149 -19.82 5.01 -4.04
C GLU A 149 -18.47 5.68 -4.37
N PHE A 150 -17.37 4.92 -4.29
CA PHE A 150 -16.03 5.41 -4.60
C PHE A 150 -15.73 5.42 -6.10
N VAL A 151 -16.52 4.71 -6.90
CA VAL A 151 -16.32 4.63 -8.36
C VAL A 151 -16.53 6.00 -8.99
N VAL A 152 -15.54 6.43 -9.78
CA VAL A 152 -15.66 7.57 -10.68
C VAL A 152 -15.55 7.06 -12.12
N PRO A 153 -16.65 7.07 -12.90
CA PRO A 153 -16.64 6.55 -14.26
C PRO A 153 -15.55 7.20 -15.13
N GLY A 154 -14.70 6.36 -15.72
CA GLY A 154 -13.58 6.81 -16.57
C GLY A 154 -12.37 7.36 -15.82
N ASP A 155 -12.40 7.48 -14.49
CA ASP A 155 -11.28 7.97 -13.69
C ASP A 155 -10.88 6.95 -12.61
N ILE A 156 -10.08 5.97 -13.05
CA ILE A 156 -9.55 4.90 -12.19
C ILE A 156 -8.65 5.50 -11.10
N ALA A 157 -7.86 6.53 -11.42
CA ALA A 157 -6.95 7.16 -10.47
C ALA A 157 -7.74 7.81 -9.31
N LEU A 158 -8.80 8.55 -9.62
CA LEU A 158 -9.68 9.14 -8.61
C LEU A 158 -10.49 8.10 -7.85
N THR A 159 -10.91 7.02 -8.52
CA THR A 159 -11.57 5.86 -7.86
C THR A 159 -10.65 5.26 -6.79
N ASN A 160 -9.40 5.00 -7.14
CA ASN A 160 -8.41 4.43 -6.22
C ASN A 160 -8.05 5.40 -5.09
N ARG A 161 -7.98 6.70 -5.38
CA ARG A 161 -7.80 7.74 -4.36
C ARG A 161 -8.95 7.73 -3.34
N LYS A 162 -10.21 7.68 -3.79
CA LYS A 162 -11.37 7.62 -2.88
C LYS A 162 -11.38 6.38 -2.00
N LEU A 163 -11.00 5.22 -2.55
CA LEU A 163 -10.80 4.00 -1.76
C LEU A 163 -9.70 4.18 -0.69
N ALA A 164 -8.59 4.82 -1.04
CA ALA A 164 -7.54 5.13 -0.08
C ALA A 164 -7.98 6.15 0.98
N GLU A 165 -8.76 7.17 0.60
CA GLU A 165 -9.38 8.14 1.51
C GLU A 165 -10.32 7.45 2.52
N TYR A 166 -11.09 6.45 2.09
CA TYR A 166 -11.90 5.64 2.99
C TYR A 166 -11.05 4.91 4.04
N GLY A 167 -10.00 4.19 3.62
CA GLY A 167 -9.11 3.51 4.56
C GLY A 167 -8.37 4.48 5.50
N SER A 168 -7.90 5.60 4.97
CA SER A 168 -7.28 6.71 5.72
C SER A 168 -8.21 7.29 6.79
N SER A 169 -9.51 7.40 6.49
CA SER A 169 -10.52 7.87 7.45
C SER A 169 -10.74 6.93 8.65
N ILE A 170 -10.40 5.64 8.49
CA ILE A 170 -10.44 4.65 9.57
C ILE A 170 -9.16 4.76 10.41
N TYR A 171 -8.00 4.71 9.75
CA TYR A 171 -6.69 4.87 10.38
C TYR A 171 -5.63 5.28 9.32
N PRO A 172 -4.76 6.26 9.60
CA PRO A 172 -3.83 6.81 8.61
C PRO A 172 -2.60 5.90 8.39
N LEU A 173 -2.77 4.80 7.68
CA LEU A 173 -1.67 3.91 7.29
C LEU A 173 -0.81 4.55 6.21
N GLY A 174 0.52 4.44 6.32
CA GLY A 174 1.43 5.21 5.48
C GLY A 174 1.30 4.92 4.00
N LEU A 175 0.99 3.67 3.61
CA LEU A 175 0.79 3.33 2.20
C LEU A 175 -0.49 3.95 1.62
N LEU A 176 -1.59 3.95 2.39
CA LEU A 176 -2.83 4.61 2.01
C LEU A 176 -2.64 6.13 1.91
N GLU A 177 -1.95 6.74 2.88
CA GLU A 177 -1.63 8.16 2.84
C GLU A 177 -0.80 8.51 1.59
N MET A 178 0.14 7.63 1.20
CA MET A 178 0.95 7.81 -0.01
C MET A 178 0.15 7.65 -1.31
N TYR A 179 -0.84 6.76 -1.37
CA TYR A 179 -1.75 6.72 -2.52
C TYR A 179 -2.52 8.02 -2.71
N ILE A 180 -2.98 8.62 -1.60
CA ILE A 180 -3.67 9.92 -1.65
C ILE A 180 -2.69 11.02 -2.07
N ALA A 181 -1.50 11.08 -1.45
CA ALA A 181 -0.48 12.08 -1.74
C ALA A 181 -0.03 12.05 -3.20
N ILE A 182 0.19 10.86 -3.77
CA ILE A 182 0.60 10.69 -5.17
C ILE A 182 -0.44 11.28 -6.12
N TRP A 183 -1.72 10.98 -5.91
CA TRP A 183 -2.77 11.49 -6.79
C TRP A 183 -2.74 13.03 -6.85
N TYR A 184 -2.69 13.69 -5.69
CA TYR A 184 -2.60 15.15 -5.63
C TYR A 184 -1.28 15.68 -6.22
N ALA A 185 -0.16 15.00 -5.97
CA ALA A 185 1.14 15.40 -6.48
C ALA A 185 1.23 15.27 -8.02
N GLU A 186 0.61 14.25 -8.61
CA GLU A 186 0.50 14.11 -10.05
C GLU A 186 -0.28 15.28 -10.66
N LYS A 187 -1.40 15.70 -10.03
CA LYS A 187 -2.18 16.87 -10.45
C LYS A 187 -1.37 18.16 -10.47
N LEU A 188 -0.46 18.36 -9.52
CA LEU A 188 0.44 19.53 -9.51
C LEU A 188 1.33 19.62 -10.76
N THR A 189 1.65 18.49 -11.37
CA THR A 189 2.58 18.42 -12.51
C THR A 189 1.88 18.39 -13.86
N GLU A 190 0.55 18.53 -13.88
CA GLU A 190 -0.21 18.68 -15.13
C GLU A 190 0.10 20.01 -15.82
N THR A 191 -0.17 20.09 -17.13
CA THR A 191 0.12 21.28 -17.94
C THR A 191 -1.11 21.64 -18.78
N PRO A 192 -1.81 22.74 -18.44
CA PRO A 192 -1.67 23.50 -17.21
C PRO A 192 -2.09 22.68 -15.97
N PRO A 193 -1.60 23.01 -14.76
CA PRO A 193 -2.11 22.40 -13.54
C PRO A 193 -3.57 22.84 -13.28
N PRO A 194 -4.37 22.06 -12.53
CA PRO A 194 -5.71 22.47 -12.13
C PRO A 194 -5.73 23.79 -11.36
N GLN A 195 -6.83 24.54 -11.44
CA GLN A 195 -6.95 25.85 -10.81
C GLN A 195 -6.73 25.78 -9.29
N GLU A 196 -7.19 24.71 -8.67
CA GLU A 196 -7.09 24.45 -7.24
C GLU A 196 -5.75 23.80 -6.82
N ALA A 197 -4.79 23.62 -7.73
CA ALA A 197 -3.51 22.94 -7.48
C ALA A 197 -2.77 23.47 -6.25
N ALA A 198 -2.77 24.79 -6.02
CA ALA A 198 -2.13 25.38 -4.83
C ALA A 198 -2.70 24.84 -3.51
N SER A 199 -3.98 24.49 -3.47
CA SER A 199 -4.63 23.90 -2.28
C SER A 199 -4.23 22.44 -2.01
N TYR A 200 -3.61 21.77 -2.97
CA TYR A 200 -3.17 20.39 -2.83
C TYR A 200 -1.88 20.24 -2.02
N VAL A 201 -1.01 21.26 -2.00
CA VAL A 201 0.28 21.20 -1.30
C VAL A 201 0.14 20.94 0.22
N PRO A 202 -0.75 21.63 0.97
CA PRO A 202 -0.97 21.31 2.39
C PRO A 202 -1.48 19.89 2.61
N ILE A 203 -2.36 19.38 1.73
CA ILE A 203 -2.89 18.01 1.81
C ILE A 203 -1.74 17.01 1.65
N ILE A 204 -0.92 17.18 0.61
CA ILE A 204 0.24 16.32 0.34
C ILE A 204 1.19 16.28 1.55
N LYS A 205 1.51 17.44 2.13
CA LYS A 205 2.37 17.52 3.32
C LYS A 205 1.79 16.77 4.51
N GLN A 206 0.50 16.97 4.80
CA GLN A 206 -0.17 16.24 5.88
C GLN A 206 -0.15 14.72 5.67
N LYS A 207 -0.35 14.26 4.42
CA LYS A 207 -0.28 12.84 4.07
C LYS A 207 1.12 12.26 4.24
N MET A 208 2.17 13.01 3.87
CA MET A 208 3.56 12.61 4.14
C MET A 208 3.86 12.51 5.64
N ASP A 209 3.42 13.50 6.44
CA ASP A 209 3.62 13.49 7.90
C ASP A 209 2.95 12.29 8.56
N ASN A 210 1.75 11.91 8.09
CA ASN A 210 1.06 10.72 8.57
C ASN A 210 1.79 9.43 8.19
N ALA A 211 2.35 9.34 6.98
CA ALA A 211 3.10 8.18 6.55
C ALA A 211 4.39 7.98 7.34
N GLU A 212 5.12 9.06 7.67
CA GLU A 212 6.32 8.97 8.51
C GLU A 212 5.97 8.53 9.95
N LYS A 213 4.84 8.99 10.51
CA LYS A 213 4.34 8.47 11.80
C LYS A 213 4.03 6.98 11.75
N ASP A 214 3.51 6.48 10.63
CA ASP A 214 3.23 5.05 10.46
C ASP A 214 4.49 4.21 10.29
N ILE A 215 5.50 4.73 9.58
CA ILE A 215 6.85 4.12 9.51
C ILE A 215 7.43 4.00 10.93
N GLU A 216 7.41 5.09 11.70
CA GLU A 216 7.93 5.10 13.06
C GLU A 216 7.17 4.13 13.98
N ARG A 217 5.83 4.07 13.85
CA ARG A 217 4.99 3.11 14.59
C ARG A 217 5.37 1.66 14.29
N THR A 218 5.71 1.35 13.04
CA THR A 218 5.90 -0.02 12.56
C THR A 218 7.35 -0.49 12.58
N LYS A 219 8.32 0.38 12.89
CA LYS A 219 9.76 0.07 12.82
C LYS A 219 10.18 -1.22 13.55
N ASP A 220 9.53 -1.50 14.69
CA ASP A 220 9.80 -2.67 15.54
C ASP A 220 8.82 -3.83 15.31
N ASP A 221 7.80 -3.64 14.47
CA ASP A 221 6.84 -4.69 14.07
C ASP A 221 7.30 -5.33 12.76
N ALA A 222 7.79 -6.58 12.85
CA ALA A 222 8.25 -7.32 11.68
C ALA A 222 7.19 -7.48 10.59
N ASN A 223 5.90 -7.52 10.93
CA ASN A 223 4.82 -7.63 9.95
C ASN A 223 4.44 -6.23 9.41
N GLY A 224 4.30 -5.23 10.28
CA GLY A 224 3.95 -3.86 9.91
C GLY A 224 5.00 -3.17 9.03
N ARG A 225 6.30 -3.41 9.29
CA ARG A 225 7.41 -2.77 8.57
C ARG A 225 7.57 -3.25 7.13
N GLY A 226 6.85 -4.30 6.71
CA GLY A 226 6.92 -4.82 5.34
C GLY A 226 6.47 -3.81 4.27
N SER A 227 5.63 -2.84 4.64
CA SER A 227 5.20 -1.76 3.73
C SER A 227 6.16 -0.58 3.67
N THR A 228 7.11 -0.44 4.61
CA THR A 228 8.02 0.72 4.68
C THR A 228 8.77 0.99 3.38
N PRO A 229 9.34 -0.03 2.69
CA PRO A 229 10.01 0.21 1.41
C PRO A 229 9.08 0.85 0.38
N HIS A 230 7.85 0.34 0.19
CA HIS A 230 6.88 0.94 -0.73
C HIS A 230 6.52 2.38 -0.34
N ILE A 231 6.34 2.66 0.96
CA ILE A 231 6.03 4.02 1.45
C ILE A 231 7.16 4.98 1.06
N LEU A 232 8.42 4.61 1.30
CA LEU A 232 9.59 5.43 0.96
C LEU A 232 9.72 5.70 -0.55
N GLN A 233 9.43 4.69 -1.38
CA GLN A 233 9.42 4.84 -2.84
C GLN A 233 8.35 5.84 -3.31
N TYR A 234 7.15 5.75 -2.74
CA TYR A 234 6.06 6.66 -3.06
C TYR A 234 6.30 8.07 -2.55
N GLU A 235 6.84 8.22 -1.35
CA GLU A 235 7.25 9.52 -0.81
C GLU A 235 8.31 10.19 -1.70
N ALA A 236 9.28 9.42 -2.23
CA ALA A 236 10.26 9.94 -3.18
C ALA A 236 9.59 10.51 -4.43
N ARG A 237 8.61 9.79 -4.98
CA ARG A 237 7.82 10.23 -6.14
C ARG A 237 7.00 11.49 -5.84
N VAL A 238 6.41 11.58 -4.65
CA VAL A 238 5.66 12.76 -4.20
C VAL A 238 6.57 13.98 -4.08
N LYS A 239 7.73 13.84 -3.42
CA LYS A 239 8.71 14.94 -3.29
C LYS A 239 9.27 15.38 -4.65
N ALA A 240 9.51 14.44 -5.55
CA ALA A 240 9.90 14.74 -6.93
C ALA A 240 8.86 15.59 -7.66
N ALA A 241 7.58 15.23 -7.55
CA ALA A 241 6.48 15.98 -8.16
C ALA A 241 6.33 17.38 -7.54
N LEU A 242 6.46 17.52 -6.21
CA LEU A 242 6.48 18.82 -5.54
C LEU A 242 7.64 19.70 -6.04
N ALA A 243 8.85 19.14 -6.18
CA ALA A 243 10.01 19.86 -6.70
C ALA A 243 9.80 20.34 -8.15
N ILE A 244 9.29 19.46 -9.02
CA ILE A 244 8.96 19.79 -10.42
C ILE A 244 7.91 20.91 -10.51
N ALA A 245 6.94 20.92 -9.59
CA ALA A 245 5.91 21.95 -9.51
C ALA A 245 6.38 23.24 -8.81
N GLY A 246 7.63 23.32 -8.34
CA GLY A 246 8.15 24.47 -7.59
C GLY A 246 7.59 24.61 -6.16
N ALA A 247 6.92 23.57 -5.65
CA ALA A 247 6.31 23.52 -4.32
C ALA A 247 7.16 22.77 -3.27
N GLY A 248 8.35 22.29 -3.67
CA GLY A 248 9.33 21.59 -2.84
C GLY A 248 10.75 21.80 -3.37
N SER A 249 11.74 21.21 -2.69
CA SER A 249 13.14 21.32 -3.11
C SER A 249 13.59 20.07 -3.88
N ALA A 250 14.49 20.26 -4.85
CA ALA A 250 15.10 19.16 -5.57
C ALA A 250 15.99 18.29 -4.66
N GLN A 251 16.65 18.93 -3.68
CA GLN A 251 17.48 18.27 -2.68
C GLN A 251 16.68 17.29 -1.82
N ASP A 252 15.48 17.66 -1.39
CA ASP A 252 14.60 16.76 -0.61
C ASP A 252 14.14 15.55 -1.42
N ALA A 253 13.87 15.75 -2.72
CA ALA A 253 13.52 14.67 -3.63
C ALA A 253 14.70 13.70 -3.84
N GLU A 254 15.91 14.21 -4.11
CA GLU A 254 17.13 13.39 -4.26
C GLU A 254 17.46 12.63 -2.97
N TYR A 255 17.35 13.28 -1.81
CA TYR A 255 17.52 12.63 -0.50
C TYR A 255 16.53 11.49 -0.29
N GLN A 256 15.26 11.68 -0.66
CA GLN A 256 14.24 10.66 -0.49
C GLN A 256 14.40 9.48 -1.47
N PHE A 257 14.83 9.71 -2.72
CA PHE A 257 15.20 8.61 -3.63
C PHE A 257 16.35 7.79 -3.07
N LYS A 258 17.36 8.44 -2.46
CA LYS A 258 18.44 7.73 -1.76
C LYS A 258 17.91 6.85 -0.63
N ARG A 259 17.03 7.37 0.25
CA ARG A 259 16.36 6.55 1.29
C ARG A 259 15.62 5.36 0.69
N ALA A 260 14.91 5.56 -0.43
CA ALA A 260 14.18 4.49 -1.11
C ALA A 260 15.10 3.40 -1.68
N PHE A 261 16.28 3.76 -2.21
CA PHE A 261 17.29 2.79 -2.66
C PHE A 261 17.90 2.02 -1.48
N GLU A 262 18.25 2.71 -0.40
CA GLU A 262 18.83 2.10 0.81
C GLU A 262 17.85 1.13 1.50
N ALA A 263 16.54 1.40 1.40
CA ALA A 263 15.50 0.54 1.95
C ALA A 263 15.49 -0.87 1.34
N VAL A 264 15.90 -1.04 0.07
CA VAL A 264 15.94 -2.38 -0.55
C VAL A 264 16.90 -3.30 0.21
N ALA A 265 18.11 -2.83 0.49
CA ALA A 265 19.09 -3.58 1.26
C ALA A 265 18.69 -3.72 2.73
N ALA A 266 18.26 -2.61 3.36
CA ALA A 266 17.91 -2.60 4.78
C ALA A 266 16.77 -3.56 5.15
N TYR A 267 15.85 -3.82 4.22
CA TYR A 267 14.70 -4.71 4.42
C TYR A 267 14.88 -6.09 3.78
N GLY A 268 16.07 -6.40 3.25
CA GLY A 268 16.37 -7.71 2.66
C GLY A 268 15.51 -8.04 1.43
N LEU A 269 15.10 -7.01 0.68
CA LEU A 269 14.32 -7.18 -0.53
C LEU A 269 15.21 -7.64 -1.69
N PRO A 270 14.65 -8.32 -2.71
CA PRO A 270 15.41 -8.69 -3.89
C PRO A 270 16.04 -7.46 -4.55
N ALA A 271 17.26 -7.59 -5.06
CA ALA A 271 18.00 -6.45 -5.62
C ALA A 271 17.28 -5.77 -6.81
N TRP A 272 16.38 -6.46 -7.51
CA TRP A 272 15.56 -5.85 -8.57
C TRP A 272 14.46 -4.91 -8.05
N TYR A 273 14.21 -4.86 -6.75
CA TYR A 273 13.08 -4.14 -6.17
C TYR A 273 13.23 -2.60 -6.20
N ASP A 274 14.43 -2.08 -6.49
CA ASP A 274 14.67 -0.66 -6.74
C ASP A 274 14.38 -0.24 -8.21
N ASP A 275 13.87 -1.14 -9.05
CA ASP A 275 13.59 -0.89 -10.48
C ASP A 275 12.69 0.33 -10.73
N HIS A 276 11.55 0.40 -10.06
CA HIS A 276 10.60 1.50 -10.16
C HIS A 276 11.15 2.80 -9.58
N PRO A 277 11.79 2.80 -8.38
CA PRO A 277 12.51 3.97 -7.88
C PRO A 277 13.54 4.52 -8.87
N ARG A 278 14.34 3.66 -9.52
CA ARG A 278 15.33 4.07 -10.53
C ARG A 278 14.66 4.77 -11.70
N LEU A 279 13.62 4.16 -12.27
CA LEU A 279 12.89 4.75 -13.38
C LEU A 279 12.28 6.11 -12.99
N ASN A 280 11.64 6.20 -11.84
CA ASN A 280 11.04 7.46 -11.37
C ASN A 280 12.11 8.53 -11.07
N TYR A 281 13.28 8.14 -10.56
CA TYR A 281 14.38 9.06 -10.31
C TYR A 281 14.98 9.61 -11.61
N ALA A 282 15.17 8.75 -12.62
CA ALA A 282 15.61 9.17 -13.94
C ALA A 282 14.62 10.16 -14.58
N ILE A 283 13.30 9.90 -14.48
CA ILE A 283 12.27 10.84 -14.94
C ILE A 283 12.37 12.18 -14.21
N PHE A 284 12.57 12.15 -12.89
CA PHE A 284 12.75 13.37 -12.10
C PHE A 284 13.98 14.17 -12.57
N LEU A 285 15.15 13.52 -12.70
CA LEU A 285 16.38 14.16 -13.17
C LEU A 285 16.20 14.79 -14.55
N MET A 286 15.59 14.05 -15.47
CA MET A 286 15.28 14.53 -16.82
C MET A 286 14.39 15.79 -16.78
N ARG A 287 13.32 15.76 -15.98
CA ARG A 287 12.35 16.87 -15.93
C ARG A 287 12.90 18.11 -15.22
N MET A 288 13.76 17.94 -14.22
CA MET A 288 14.33 19.05 -13.46
C MET A 288 15.56 19.67 -14.12
N TYR A 289 16.43 18.85 -14.71
CA TYR A 289 17.78 19.26 -15.10
C TYR A 289 18.10 19.00 -16.57
N GLY A 290 17.33 18.16 -17.26
CA GLY A 290 17.57 17.83 -18.66
C GLY A 290 19.00 17.33 -18.91
N ASN A 291 19.71 17.98 -19.84
CA ASN A 291 21.05 17.55 -20.26
C ASN A 291 22.13 17.75 -19.18
N ASP A 292 21.90 18.65 -18.21
CA ASP A 292 22.90 18.97 -17.18
C ASP A 292 23.20 17.77 -16.28
N ARG A 293 22.28 16.80 -16.20
CA ARG A 293 22.41 15.58 -15.40
C ARG A 293 22.31 14.30 -16.26
N LYS A 294 22.69 14.38 -17.55
CA LYS A 294 22.63 13.24 -18.47
C LYS A 294 23.43 12.02 -17.98
N SER A 295 24.61 12.24 -17.39
CA SER A 295 25.43 11.16 -16.80
C SER A 295 24.69 10.41 -15.70
N ASP A 296 23.92 11.15 -14.88
CA ASP A 296 23.27 10.61 -13.70
C ASP A 296 21.97 9.89 -14.07
N ILE A 297 21.29 10.37 -15.12
CA ILE A 297 20.18 9.65 -15.76
C ILE A 297 20.67 8.29 -16.26
N HIS A 298 21.79 8.27 -17.00
CA HIS A 298 22.39 7.03 -17.48
C HIS A 298 22.79 6.08 -16.33
N ALA A 299 23.54 6.59 -15.34
CA ALA A 299 23.95 5.78 -14.18
C ALA A 299 22.76 5.23 -13.37
N THR A 300 21.62 5.93 -13.37
CA THR A 300 20.40 5.49 -12.70
C THR A 300 19.71 4.36 -13.46
N LEU A 301 19.65 4.46 -14.81
CA LEU A 301 18.94 3.51 -15.68
C LEU A 301 19.76 2.29 -16.06
N SER A 302 21.08 2.42 -16.22
CA SER A 302 21.94 1.36 -16.75
C SER A 302 21.81 0.01 -16.03
N PRO A 303 21.64 -0.04 -14.69
CA PRO A 303 21.41 -1.31 -14.00
C PRO A 303 20.20 -2.08 -14.52
N ILE A 304 19.11 -1.40 -14.93
CA ILE A 304 17.87 -2.04 -15.38
C ILE A 304 18.10 -2.87 -16.65
N TYR A 305 18.97 -2.44 -17.56
CA TYR A 305 19.20 -3.12 -18.84
C TYR A 305 20.56 -3.83 -18.95
N GLU A 306 21.52 -3.56 -18.07
CA GLU A 306 22.84 -4.21 -18.06
C GLU A 306 22.92 -5.34 -17.04
N ASN A 307 22.29 -5.20 -15.87
CA ASN A 307 22.41 -6.18 -14.80
C ASN A 307 21.41 -7.34 -15.00
N PRO A 308 21.87 -8.60 -15.08
CA PRO A 308 20.99 -9.76 -15.25
C PRO A 308 19.87 -9.89 -14.21
N VAL A 309 20.05 -9.34 -13.01
CA VAL A 309 19.06 -9.36 -11.93
C VAL A 309 17.72 -8.74 -12.36
N TYR A 310 17.72 -7.76 -13.27
CA TYR A 310 16.49 -7.11 -13.74
C TYR A 310 15.79 -7.81 -14.90
N LYS A 311 16.39 -8.85 -15.50
CA LYS A 311 15.81 -9.51 -16.69
C LYS A 311 14.42 -10.10 -16.44
N THR A 312 14.15 -10.51 -15.20
CA THR A 312 12.86 -11.05 -14.76
C THR A 312 12.15 -10.14 -13.77
N ALA A 313 12.62 -8.89 -13.61
CA ALA A 313 12.01 -7.95 -12.69
C ALA A 313 10.62 -7.49 -13.17
N PRO A 314 9.71 -7.13 -12.25
CA PRO A 314 8.39 -6.62 -12.60
C PRO A 314 8.40 -5.44 -13.58
N ILE A 315 9.42 -4.58 -13.53
CA ILE A 315 9.55 -3.46 -14.48
C ILE A 315 9.58 -3.91 -15.95
N VAL A 316 10.09 -5.10 -16.26
CA VAL A 316 10.16 -5.61 -17.65
C VAL A 316 8.76 -5.82 -18.20
N SER A 317 7.91 -6.53 -17.44
CA SER A 317 6.51 -6.76 -17.79
C SER A 317 5.74 -5.45 -17.86
N TYR A 318 5.99 -4.54 -16.94
CA TYR A 318 5.41 -3.20 -16.92
C TYR A 318 5.75 -2.42 -18.21
N LEU A 319 7.02 -2.35 -18.61
CA LEU A 319 7.47 -1.64 -19.81
C LEU A 319 6.92 -2.28 -21.10
N LYS A 320 6.83 -3.61 -21.18
CA LYS A 320 6.21 -4.33 -22.31
C LYS A 320 4.71 -4.02 -22.42
N ASN A 321 4.00 -4.00 -21.29
CA ASN A 321 2.57 -3.68 -21.28
C ASN A 321 2.32 -2.25 -21.79
N ILE A 322 3.16 -1.29 -21.41
CA ILE A 322 3.09 0.09 -21.92
C ILE A 322 3.35 0.16 -23.42
N ALA A 323 4.36 -0.57 -23.90
CA ALA A 323 4.68 -0.64 -25.33
C ALA A 323 3.46 -1.14 -26.14
N ALA A 324 2.76 -2.14 -25.60
CA ALA A 324 1.57 -2.75 -26.19
C ALA A 324 0.30 -1.87 -26.11
N GLY A 325 0.37 -0.67 -25.52
CA GLY A 325 -0.79 0.21 -25.35
C GLY A 325 -1.69 -0.17 -24.18
N GLY A 326 -1.15 -0.87 -23.18
CA GLY A 326 -1.84 -1.17 -21.94
C GLY A 326 -2.31 0.09 -21.19
N PRO A 327 -3.24 -0.06 -20.23
CA PRO A 327 -3.82 1.06 -19.49
C PRO A 327 -2.73 1.74 -18.66
N ILE A 328 -2.27 2.90 -19.11
CA ILE A 328 -1.35 3.76 -18.37
C ILE A 328 -1.72 5.22 -18.60
N ASP A 329 -1.37 6.07 -17.65
CA ASP A 329 -1.26 7.51 -17.86
C ASP A 329 -0.41 7.79 -19.13
N PRO A 330 -0.99 8.36 -20.20
CA PRO A 330 -0.26 8.68 -21.43
C PRO A 330 1.01 9.50 -21.20
N LYS A 331 1.03 10.36 -20.16
CA LYS A 331 2.21 11.17 -19.82
C LYS A 331 3.35 10.31 -19.32
N LYS A 332 3.05 9.23 -18.58
CA LYS A 332 4.09 8.33 -18.07
C LYS A 332 4.75 7.56 -19.21
N LYS A 333 3.99 7.13 -20.22
CA LYS A 333 4.56 6.55 -21.46
C LYS A 333 5.49 7.55 -22.15
N GLN A 334 5.05 8.80 -22.29
CA GLN A 334 5.85 9.88 -22.89
C GLN A 334 7.16 10.09 -22.13
N TYR A 335 7.14 10.24 -20.80
CA TYR A 335 8.36 10.48 -20.02
C TYR A 335 9.35 9.30 -20.10
N ILE A 336 8.85 8.06 -20.09
CA ILE A 336 9.69 6.86 -20.26
C ILE A 336 10.37 6.87 -21.64
N GLY A 337 9.62 7.25 -22.68
CA GLY A 337 10.15 7.37 -24.04
C GLY A 337 11.18 8.50 -24.17
N GLN A 338 10.94 9.65 -23.54
CA GLN A 338 11.86 10.79 -23.60
C GLN A 338 13.23 10.52 -22.96
N LEU A 339 13.32 9.61 -21.98
CA LEU A 339 14.61 9.15 -21.43
C LEU A 339 15.54 8.56 -22.50
N ALA A 340 14.99 8.03 -23.59
CA ALA A 340 15.77 7.52 -24.73
C ALA A 340 16.66 8.58 -25.40
N ASN A 341 16.34 9.86 -25.24
CA ASN A 341 17.17 10.97 -25.73
C ASN A 341 18.38 11.26 -24.83
N TYR A 342 18.36 10.76 -23.60
CA TYR A 342 19.41 10.94 -22.59
C TYR A 342 20.31 9.69 -22.46
N ASP A 343 19.78 8.51 -22.79
CA ASP A 343 20.51 7.25 -22.70
C ASP A 343 20.22 6.34 -23.91
N THR A 344 21.24 6.10 -24.75
CA THR A 344 21.13 5.25 -25.94
C THR A 344 21.00 3.76 -25.60
N GLY A 345 21.54 3.31 -24.47
CA GLY A 345 21.37 1.95 -23.95
C GLY A 345 19.92 1.72 -23.54
N TRP A 346 19.34 2.69 -22.82
CA TRP A 346 17.91 2.69 -22.50
C TRP A 346 17.02 2.65 -23.74
N LYS A 347 17.32 3.47 -24.76
CA LYS A 347 16.60 3.43 -26.05
C LYS A 347 16.61 2.04 -26.67
N THR A 348 17.80 1.44 -26.79
CA THR A 348 18.00 0.10 -27.36
C THR A 348 17.21 -0.95 -26.58
N TYR A 349 17.25 -0.85 -25.25
CA TYR A 349 16.51 -1.72 -24.36
C TYR A 349 14.99 -1.61 -24.56
N LEU A 350 14.42 -0.39 -24.59
CA LEU A 350 12.99 -0.20 -24.85
C LEU A 350 12.55 -0.77 -26.20
N ILE A 351 13.35 -0.57 -27.27
CA ILE A 351 13.07 -1.18 -28.58
C ILE A 351 13.01 -2.71 -28.47
N SER A 352 13.92 -3.34 -27.71
CA SER A 352 13.91 -4.78 -27.47
C SER A 352 12.65 -5.28 -26.72
N LEU A 353 11.96 -4.38 -26.02
CA LEU A 353 10.70 -4.64 -25.32
C LEU A 353 9.44 -4.32 -26.17
N GLY A 354 9.62 -3.89 -27.42
CA GLY A 354 8.53 -3.60 -28.36
C GLY A 354 8.15 -2.12 -28.49
N TRP A 355 8.92 -1.19 -27.92
CA TRP A 355 8.73 0.24 -28.15
C TRP A 355 9.12 0.64 -29.58
N LYS A 356 8.46 1.66 -30.13
CA LYS A 356 8.68 2.15 -31.49
C LYS A 356 9.42 3.47 -31.48
N GLU A 357 10.09 3.81 -32.57
CA GLU A 357 10.77 5.12 -32.74
C GLU A 357 9.81 6.32 -32.53
N SER A 358 8.52 6.15 -32.85
CA SER A 358 7.50 7.17 -32.60
C SER A 358 7.26 7.44 -31.12
N ASP A 359 7.60 6.51 -30.22
CA ASP A 359 7.40 6.64 -28.78
C ASP A 359 8.51 7.48 -28.09
N PHE A 360 9.58 7.85 -28.79
CA PHE A 360 10.74 8.58 -28.21
C PHE A 360 10.71 10.11 -28.46
N LYS A 361 9.59 10.61 -29.00
CA LYS A 361 9.42 12.01 -29.39
C LYS A 361 9.03 12.92 -28.22
#